data_AF-A0A0B7KTE2-F1
#
_entry.id   AF-A0A0B7KTE2-F1
#
_cell.length_a   1.000
_cell.length_b   1.000
_cell.length_c   1.000
_cell.angle_alpha   90.00
_cell.angle_beta   90.00
_cell.angle_gamma   90.00
#
_symmetry.space_group_name_H-M   'P 1'
#
loop_
_entity.id
_entity.type
_entity.pdbx_description
1 polymer ?
#
loop_
_entity_poly.entity_id
_entity_poly.type
_entity_poly.pdbx_seq_one_letter_code
_entity_poly.pdbx_strand_id
1 'polypeptide(L)'
;MMNEDEKNPSWTAFLIDVDLAVRGQREGASGAKGKTGTRAFMAIGALLDDEHSFMHDLESFFWVLFWICIHYNGPDDGKPVPRFEKWNYVDTDELAELKKGEIADEEDFLKKVAKEGIP
;
A
#
# COMPACT_ATOMS: atom_id res chain seq x y z
N MET A 1 20.56 5.11 6.84
CA MET A 1 21.65 4.83 5.87
C MET A 1 21.26 3.54 5.18
N MET A 2 20.99 3.58 3.87
CA MET A 2 20.82 2.37 3.05
C MET A 2 22.16 1.65 2.97
N ASN A 3 22.14 0.33 2.88
CA ASN A 3 23.34 -0.44 2.59
C ASN A 3 23.66 -0.21 1.10
N GLU A 4 24.73 0.52 0.79
CA GLU A 4 25.14 0.86 -0.58
C GLU A 4 25.98 -0.25 -1.24
N ASP A 5 26.28 -1.32 -0.48
CA ASP A 5 27.08 -2.43 -0.98
C ASP A 5 26.18 -3.44 -1.71
N GLU A 6 26.17 -3.37 -3.05
CA GLU A 6 25.42 -4.28 -3.94
C GLU A 6 25.73 -5.77 -3.68
N LYS A 7 26.85 -6.09 -3.00
CA LYS A 7 27.25 -7.46 -2.67
C LYS A 7 26.79 -7.94 -1.29
N ASN A 8 26.15 -7.07 -0.50
CA ASN A 8 25.68 -7.40 0.84
C ASN A 8 24.14 -7.51 0.85
N PRO A 9 23.58 -8.72 0.69
CA PRO A 9 22.13 -8.93 0.61
C PRO A 9 21.39 -8.67 1.94
N SER A 10 22.11 -8.25 2.99
CA SER A 10 21.53 -8.19 4.34
C SER A 10 20.42 -7.15 4.49
N TRP A 11 20.37 -6.07 3.71
CA TRP A 11 19.28 -5.07 3.74
C TRP A 11 18.81 -4.62 2.34
N THR A 12 17.91 -5.38 1.71
CA THR A 12 17.30 -5.01 0.42
C THR A 12 16.27 -3.88 0.54
N ALA A 13 15.59 -3.74 1.68
CA ALA A 13 14.67 -2.63 1.99
C ALA A 13 14.46 -2.51 3.52
N PHE A 14 14.08 -1.32 3.99
CA PHE A 14 13.63 -1.09 5.36
C PHE A 14 12.48 -0.08 5.39
N LEU A 15 11.57 -0.24 6.35
CA LEU A 15 10.49 0.72 6.57
C LEU A 15 11.07 2.01 7.15
N ILE A 16 10.69 3.14 6.55
CA ILE A 16 11.05 4.50 6.98
C ILE A 16 9.79 5.25 7.40
N ASP A 17 9.97 6.44 7.98
CA ASP A 17 8.87 7.36 8.30
C ASP A 17 7.90 6.83 9.39
N VAL A 18 8.41 5.97 10.28
CA VAL A 18 7.70 5.48 11.49
C VAL A 18 7.96 6.34 12.72
N ASP A 19 8.81 7.37 12.61
CA ASP A 19 9.12 8.36 13.63
C ASP A 19 7.90 9.18 14.06
N LEU A 20 6.90 9.25 13.18
CA LEU A 20 5.61 9.89 13.42
C LEU A 20 4.48 8.92 13.85
N ALA A 21 4.75 7.61 13.98
CA ALA A 21 3.76 6.58 14.33
C ALA A 21 3.43 6.52 15.85
N VAL A 22 4.01 7.41 16.66
CA VAL A 22 3.72 7.53 18.09
C VAL A 22 2.61 8.56 18.32
N ARG A 23 1.67 8.27 19.23
CA ARG A 23 0.64 9.23 19.69
C ARG A 23 1.32 10.45 20.34
N GLY A 24 1.56 11.50 19.55
CA GLY A 24 1.84 12.85 20.04
C GLY A 24 0.54 13.63 20.24
N GLN A 25 0.55 14.66 21.09
CA GLN A 25 -0.47 15.71 21.04
C GLN A 25 -0.29 16.48 19.73
N ARG A 26 -0.89 16.01 18.64
CA ARG A 26 -1.02 16.79 17.41
C ARG A 26 -2.33 17.57 17.47
N GLU A 27 -2.25 18.86 17.23
CA GLU A 27 -3.42 19.75 17.18
C GLU A 27 -4.29 19.54 15.92
N GLY A 28 -3.84 18.73 14.97
CA GLY A 28 -4.59 18.32 13.78
C GLY A 28 -3.69 17.80 12.64
N ALA A 29 -4.30 17.31 11.57
CA ALA A 29 -3.59 16.98 10.32
C ALA A 29 -3.06 18.27 9.64
N SER A 30 -1.92 18.19 8.94
CA SER A 30 -1.17 19.37 8.43
C SER A 30 -1.86 20.16 7.29
N GLY A 31 -3.13 19.89 6.97
CA GLY A 31 -3.90 20.67 5.99
C GLY A 31 -3.30 20.66 4.58
N ALA A 32 -2.49 19.65 4.24
CA ALA A 32 -1.92 19.51 2.90
C ALA A 32 -3.05 19.41 1.86
N LYS A 33 -3.12 20.40 0.96
CA LYS A 33 -4.22 20.58 -0.01
C LYS A 33 -4.21 19.59 -1.19
N GLY A 34 -3.36 18.58 -1.17
CA GLY A 34 -3.26 17.57 -2.21
C GLY A 34 -3.05 16.19 -1.61
N LYS A 35 -3.71 15.18 -2.17
CA LYS A 35 -3.46 13.76 -1.89
C LYS A 35 -2.02 13.44 -2.33
N THR A 36 -1.08 13.51 -1.39
CA THR A 36 0.34 13.18 -1.60
C THR A 36 0.60 11.76 -1.15
N GLY A 37 1.21 10.94 -2.03
CA GLY A 37 1.53 9.54 -1.77
C GLY A 37 1.39 8.69 -3.04
N THR A 38 1.98 7.49 -3.05
CA THR A 38 1.78 6.53 -4.14
C THR A 38 0.33 6.03 -4.08
N ARG A 39 -0.46 6.30 -5.13
CA ARG A 39 -1.92 6.04 -5.16
C ARG A 39 -2.28 4.62 -4.75
N ALA A 40 -1.55 3.63 -5.26
CA ALA A 40 -1.77 2.23 -4.92
C ALA A 40 -1.73 1.94 -3.40
N PHE A 41 -1.01 2.72 -2.61
CA PHE A 41 -0.84 2.53 -1.17
C PHE A 41 -1.71 3.44 -0.31
N MET A 42 -2.49 4.35 -0.90
CA MET A 42 -3.39 5.21 -0.11
C MET A 42 -4.57 4.40 0.46
N ALA A 43 -4.86 4.59 1.75
CA ALA A 43 -6.06 4.06 2.39
C ALA A 43 -7.36 4.51 1.72
N ILE A 44 -8.41 3.68 1.76
CA ILE A 44 -9.73 3.97 1.18
C ILE A 44 -10.31 5.26 1.77
N GLY A 45 -10.27 5.44 3.10
CA GLY A 45 -10.75 6.66 3.74
C GLY A 45 -9.99 7.90 3.27
N ALA A 46 -8.66 7.80 3.13
CA ALA A 46 -7.83 8.88 2.59
C ALA A 46 -8.15 9.20 1.11
N LEU A 47 -8.56 8.20 0.31
CA LEU A 47 -9.04 8.40 -1.06
C LEU A 47 -10.42 9.08 -1.10
N LEU A 48 -11.23 8.92 -0.06
CA LEU A 48 -12.56 9.53 0.10
C LEU A 48 -12.54 10.84 0.88
N ASP A 49 -11.36 11.42 1.11
CA ASP A 49 -11.15 12.68 1.82
C ASP A 49 -11.54 12.64 3.32
N ASP A 50 -11.50 11.46 3.94
CA ASP A 50 -11.58 11.34 5.40
C ASP A 50 -10.35 11.98 6.06
N GLU A 51 -10.54 12.53 7.27
CA GLU A 51 -9.44 13.07 8.04
C GLU A 51 -8.40 11.97 8.35
N HIS A 52 -7.13 12.30 8.12
CA HIS A 52 -6.03 11.36 8.31
C HIS A 52 -6.01 10.81 9.75
N SER A 53 -5.96 9.48 9.87
CA SER A 53 -5.96 8.78 11.14
C SER A 53 -4.97 7.62 11.12
N PHE A 54 -4.56 7.16 12.30
CA PHE A 54 -3.70 5.98 12.43
C PHE A 54 -4.26 4.73 11.72
N MET A 55 -5.58 4.59 11.60
CA MET A 55 -6.18 3.48 10.85
C MET A 55 -5.85 3.55 9.35
N HIS A 56 -5.70 4.76 8.80
CA HIS A 56 -5.26 4.94 7.42
C HIS A 56 -3.79 4.52 7.23
N ASP A 57 -2.93 4.73 8.22
CA ASP A 57 -1.54 4.24 8.15
C ASP A 57 -1.47 2.71 8.14
N LEU A 58 -2.27 2.05 8.99
CA LEU A 58 -2.38 0.59 9.01
C LEU A 58 -2.93 0.03 7.70
N GLU A 59 -3.98 0.65 7.15
CA GLU A 59 -4.55 0.23 5.88
C GLU A 59 -3.55 0.43 4.73
N SER A 60 -2.82 1.55 4.74
CA SER A 60 -1.76 1.83 3.75
C SER A 60 -0.64 0.78 3.83
N PHE A 61 -0.26 0.38 5.05
CA PHE A 61 0.71 -0.69 5.28
C PHE A 61 0.21 -2.05 4.76
N PHE A 62 -1.07 -2.38 4.98
CA PHE A 62 -1.71 -3.55 4.38
C PHE A 62 -1.58 -3.53 2.84
N TRP A 63 -1.87 -2.41 2.19
CA TRP A 63 -1.76 -2.29 0.73
C TRP A 63 -0.32 -2.45 0.22
N VAL A 64 0.70 -2.04 1.00
CA VAL A 64 2.10 -2.31 0.67
C VAL A 64 2.41 -3.81 0.74
N LEU A 65 1.97 -4.51 1.79
CA LEU A 65 2.16 -5.96 1.91
C LEU A 65 1.44 -6.70 0.79
N PHE A 66 0.19 -6.33 0.52
CA PHE A 66 -0.59 -6.86 -0.60
C PHE A 66 0.17 -6.67 -1.92
N TRP A 67 0.68 -5.47 -2.19
CA TRP A 67 1.44 -5.19 -3.40
C TRP A 67 2.70 -6.04 -3.52
N ILE A 68 3.43 -6.26 -2.42
CA ILE A 68 4.62 -7.12 -2.43
C ILE A 68 4.23 -8.56 -2.76
N CYS A 69 3.20 -9.11 -2.09
CA CYS A 69 2.75 -10.48 -2.30
C CYS A 69 2.28 -10.74 -3.73
N ILE A 70 1.65 -9.76 -4.39
CA ILE A 70 1.12 -9.96 -5.75
C ILE A 70 2.15 -9.70 -6.85
N HIS A 71 3.14 -8.84 -6.60
CA HIS A 71 4.10 -8.40 -7.62
C HIS A 71 5.47 -9.05 -7.51
N TYR A 72 5.78 -9.78 -6.44
CA TYR A 72 7.11 -10.36 -6.23
C TYR A 72 7.01 -11.79 -5.73
N ASN A 73 7.66 -12.73 -6.44
CA ASN A 73 7.81 -14.11 -5.93
C ASN A 73 9.09 -14.29 -5.09
N GLY A 74 9.95 -13.29 -5.05
CA GLY A 74 11.20 -13.30 -4.30
C GLY A 74 12.06 -12.07 -4.61
N PRO A 75 13.25 -11.98 -3.99
CA PRO A 75 14.24 -10.97 -4.33
C PRO A 75 14.53 -11.02 -5.83
N ASP A 76 14.48 -9.87 -6.50
CA ASP A 76 14.73 -9.69 -7.94
C ASP A 76 13.78 -10.40 -8.92
N ASP A 77 12.71 -11.06 -8.43
CA ASP A 77 11.66 -11.67 -9.27
C ASP A 77 10.36 -10.85 -9.23
N GLY A 78 10.40 -9.69 -9.90
CA GLY A 78 9.25 -8.83 -10.09
C GLY A 78 8.35 -9.31 -11.23
N LYS A 79 7.09 -9.58 -10.92
CA LYS A 79 6.01 -9.92 -11.85
C LYS A 79 4.92 -8.83 -11.78
N PRO A 80 5.00 -7.76 -12.60
CA PRO A 80 3.94 -6.78 -12.70
C PRO A 80 2.60 -7.47 -13.00
N VAL A 81 1.57 -7.18 -12.20
CA VAL A 81 0.21 -7.70 -12.40
C VAL A 81 -0.62 -6.55 -12.93
N PRO A 82 -0.93 -6.50 -14.25
CA PRO A 82 -1.55 -5.33 -14.88
C PRO A 82 -2.83 -4.86 -14.20
N ARG A 83 -3.58 -5.80 -13.62
CA ARG A 83 -4.81 -5.52 -12.87
C ARG A 83 -4.58 -4.61 -11.67
N PHE A 84 -3.44 -4.69 -11.00
CA PHE A 84 -3.11 -3.89 -9.82
C PHE A 84 -2.23 -2.70 -10.19
N GLU A 85 -1.40 -2.80 -11.23
CA GLU A 85 -0.70 -1.64 -11.81
C GLU A 85 -1.64 -0.49 -12.17
N LYS A 86 -2.86 -0.80 -12.65
CA LYS A 86 -3.87 0.21 -12.96
C LYS A 86 -4.22 1.13 -11.78
N TRP A 87 -4.01 0.68 -10.54
CA TRP A 87 -4.31 1.47 -9.33
C TRP A 87 -3.49 2.76 -9.25
N ASN A 88 -2.36 2.83 -9.95
CA ASN A 88 -1.56 4.06 -10.02
C ASN A 88 -2.14 5.12 -10.98
N TYR A 89 -3.11 4.75 -11.83
CA TYR A 89 -3.57 5.59 -12.94
C TYR A 89 -5.05 5.95 -12.88
N VAL A 90 -5.89 5.08 -12.30
CA VAL A 90 -7.32 5.37 -12.11
C VAL A 90 -7.53 6.57 -11.18
N ASP A 91 -8.69 7.22 -11.28
CA ASP A 91 -9.05 8.30 -10.38
C ASP A 91 -9.30 7.81 -8.94
N THR A 92 -9.41 8.75 -8.00
CA THR A 92 -9.49 8.44 -6.57
C THR A 92 -10.74 7.67 -6.18
N ASP A 93 -11.86 7.99 -6.83
CA ASP A 93 -13.15 7.42 -6.49
C ASP A 93 -13.25 6.00 -7.06
N GLU A 94 -12.80 5.82 -8.31
CA GLU A 94 -12.66 4.48 -8.91
C GLU A 94 -11.70 3.61 -8.08
N LEU A 95 -10.56 4.16 -7.63
CA LEU A 95 -9.61 3.40 -6.82
C LEU A 95 -10.21 2.96 -5.48
N ALA A 96 -10.96 3.83 -4.81
CA ALA A 96 -11.62 3.50 -3.56
C ALA A 96 -12.61 2.33 -3.73
N GLU A 97 -13.42 2.34 -4.80
CA GLU A 97 -14.37 1.27 -5.08
C GLU A 97 -13.67 -0.04 -5.48
N LEU A 98 -12.61 0.03 -6.27
CA LEU A 98 -11.79 -1.14 -6.62
C LEU A 98 -11.19 -1.80 -5.37
N LYS A 99 -10.66 -1.00 -4.44
CA LYS A 99 -10.08 -1.49 -3.18
C LYS A 99 -11.13 -2.13 -2.28
N LYS A 100 -12.27 -1.46 -2.07
CA LYS A 100 -13.41 -2.03 -1.32
C LYS A 100 -13.83 -3.36 -1.91
N GLY A 101 -14.02 -3.43 -3.23
CA GLY A 101 -14.41 -4.66 -3.93
C GLY A 101 -13.36 -5.77 -3.91
N GLU A 102 -12.09 -5.45 -3.67
CA GLU A 102 -11.05 -6.46 -3.56
C GLU A 102 -11.08 -7.18 -2.21
N ILE A 103 -11.42 -6.48 -1.13
CA ILE A 103 -11.48 -7.03 0.24
C ILE A 103 -12.91 -7.25 0.75
N ALA A 104 -13.93 -7.07 -0.10
CA ALA A 104 -15.34 -7.14 0.30
C ALA A 104 -15.77 -8.54 0.77
N ASP A 105 -15.18 -9.58 0.21
CA ASP A 105 -15.50 -10.97 0.50
C ASP A 105 -14.21 -11.81 0.58
N GLU A 106 -14.08 -12.57 1.67
CA GLU A 106 -12.90 -13.38 1.95
C GLU A 106 -12.72 -14.53 0.95
N GLU A 107 -13.82 -15.20 0.57
CA GLU A 107 -13.76 -16.36 -0.32
C GLU A 107 -13.35 -15.92 -1.73
N ASP A 108 -13.91 -14.82 -2.21
CA ASP A 108 -13.55 -14.22 -3.49
C ASP A 108 -12.12 -13.68 -3.48
N PHE A 109 -11.69 -13.08 -2.38
CA PHE A 109 -10.30 -12.65 -2.19
C PHE A 109 -9.34 -13.84 -2.31
N LEU A 110 -9.56 -14.92 -1.55
CA LEU A 110 -8.72 -16.11 -1.57
C LEU A 110 -8.71 -16.80 -2.94
N LYS A 111 -9.86 -16.87 -3.64
CA LYS A 111 -9.95 -17.41 -5.00
C LYS A 111 -9.11 -16.60 -6.00
N LYS A 112 -9.12 -15.27 -5.90
CA LYS A 112 -8.31 -14.40 -6.76
C LYS A 112 -6.82 -14.60 -6.47
N VAL A 113 -6.44 -14.66 -5.19
CA VAL A 113 -5.07 -14.92 -4.74
C VAL A 113 -4.53 -16.24 -5.32
N ALA A 114 -5.30 -17.32 -5.18
CA ALA A 114 -4.94 -18.63 -5.73
C ALA A 114 -4.81 -18.64 -7.26
N LYS A 115 -5.64 -17.85 -7.96
CA LYS A 115 -5.61 -17.75 -9.43
C LYS A 115 -4.38 -17.00 -9.96
N GLU A 116 -3.96 -15.95 -9.26
CA GLU A 116 -2.81 -15.12 -9.68
C GLU A 116 -1.45 -15.75 -9.30
N GLY A 117 -1.46 -16.85 -8.54
CA GLY A 117 -0.28 -17.59 -8.10
C GLY A 117 0.44 -16.93 -6.93
N ILE A 118 -0.32 -16.22 -6.08
CA ILE A 118 0.19 -15.56 -4.89
C ILE A 118 0.33 -16.64 -3.79
N PRO A 119 1.51 -16.81 -3.18
CA PRO A 119 1.76 -17.87 -2.20
C PRO A 119 0.91 -17.77 -0.94
#